data_AF-A0A1H3C9T8-F1
#
_entry.id   AF-A0A1H3C9T8-F1
#
_cell.length_a   1.000
_cell.length_b   1.000
_cell.length_c   1.000
_cell.angle_alpha   90.00
_cell.angle_beta   90.00
_cell.angle_gamma   90.00
#
_symmetry.space_group_name_H-M   'P 1'
#
loop_
_entity.id
_entity.type
_entity.pdbx_description
1 polymer ?
#
loop_
_entity_poly.entity_id
_entity_poly.type
_entity_poly.pdbx_seq_one_letter_code
_entity_poly.pdbx_strand_id
1 'polypeptide(L)'
;MTSIDPLRILLIDKDSDRASLVKKALELEGHEVISQRPDATGLTAAVARDEPDMVIIDMDLPDRDTLENMSTLNEHAPRPIVFCANEPVDRETIKAALHAGVSAYVMDGLQPDRVRAIIDSAVAQFESFQALRAELAETRTALEDRKLIERAKGLIMKREGCDEDAAYQVLRKSAMDHSERLSVIAQRVIDILADDAGRTAIASRNLKQAS
;
A
#
# COMPACT_ATOMS: atom_id res chain seq x y z
N MET A 1 -9.53 -28.63 9.69
CA MET A 1 -8.12 -28.30 9.40
C MET A 1 -8.15 -27.47 8.14
N THR A 2 -8.16 -26.15 8.31
CA THR A 2 -8.15 -25.18 7.20
C THR A 2 -6.87 -25.38 6.41
N SER A 3 -6.96 -25.98 5.21
CA SER A 3 -5.81 -26.04 4.32
C SER A 3 -5.57 -24.62 3.82
N ILE A 4 -4.44 -24.05 4.21
CA ILE A 4 -3.89 -22.89 3.52
C ILE A 4 -3.52 -23.39 2.13
N ASP A 5 -3.89 -22.62 1.11
CA ASP A 5 -3.47 -22.93 -0.26
C ASP A 5 -1.94 -23.02 -0.32
N PRO A 6 -1.36 -23.89 -1.16
CA PRO A 6 0.08 -24.00 -1.29
C PRO A 6 0.68 -22.62 -1.62
N LEU A 7 1.50 -22.10 -0.70
CA LEU A 7 2.11 -20.77 -0.81
C LEU A 7 3.44 -20.92 -1.53
N ARG A 8 3.71 -20.00 -2.45
CA ARG A 8 5.00 -19.86 -3.12
C ARG A 8 5.90 -18.94 -2.31
N ILE A 9 6.95 -19.50 -1.74
CA ILE A 9 7.79 -18.84 -0.75
C ILE A 9 9.16 -18.50 -1.35
N LEU A 10 9.56 -17.24 -1.17
CA LEU A 10 10.94 -16.81 -1.36
C LEU A 10 11.66 -16.88 -0.01
N LEU A 11 12.68 -17.74 0.08
CA LEU A 11 13.48 -17.90 1.29
C LEU A 11 14.83 -17.18 1.13
N ILE A 12 15.17 -16.35 2.10
CA ILE A 12 16.47 -15.68 2.20
C ILE A 12 17.17 -16.17 3.44
N ASP A 13 18.26 -16.92 3.26
CA ASP A 13 19.09 -17.44 4.33
C ASP A 13 20.52 -17.65 3.81
N LYS A 14 21.50 -17.09 4.52
CA LYS A 14 22.92 -17.24 4.18
C LYS A 14 23.47 -18.64 4.45
N ASP A 15 22.83 -19.39 5.34
CA ASP A 15 23.20 -20.76 5.70
C ASP A 15 22.42 -21.76 4.84
N SER A 16 23.13 -22.41 3.90
CA SER A 16 22.52 -23.36 2.97
C SER A 16 21.97 -24.62 3.64
N ASP A 17 22.59 -25.06 4.75
CA ASP A 17 22.17 -26.27 5.45
C ASP A 17 20.86 -26.00 6.21
N ARG A 18 20.79 -24.85 6.90
CA ARG A 18 19.56 -24.39 7.55
C ARG A 18 18.45 -24.11 6.54
N ALA A 19 18.76 -23.40 5.46
CA ALA A 19 17.80 -23.15 4.38
C ALA A 19 17.19 -24.44 3.83
N SER A 20 18.01 -25.50 3.70
CA SER A 20 17.56 -26.82 3.25
C SER A 20 16.63 -27.52 4.25
N LEU A 21 16.87 -27.36 5.56
CA LEU A 21 15.99 -27.89 6.60
C LEU A 21 14.65 -27.16 6.62
N VAL A 22 14.67 -25.83 6.56
CA VAL A 22 13.47 -24.99 6.48
C VAL A 22 12.67 -25.32 5.23
N LYS A 23 13.34 -25.46 4.07
CA LYS A 23 12.70 -25.86 2.82
C LYS A 23 11.90 -27.15 2.97
N LYS A 24 12.54 -28.20 3.51
CA LYS A 24 11.87 -29.49 3.73
C LYS A 24 10.68 -29.36 4.67
N ALA A 25 10.80 -28.56 5.72
CA ALA A 25 9.68 -28.31 6.63
C ALA A 25 8.52 -27.62 5.92
N LEU A 26 8.79 -26.61 5.10
CA LEU A 26 7.78 -25.91 4.30
C LEU A 26 7.10 -26.83 3.28
N GLU A 27 7.87 -27.69 2.61
CA GLU A 27 7.36 -28.68 1.66
C GLU A 27 6.47 -29.73 2.35
N LEU A 28 6.83 -30.17 3.56
CA LEU A 28 6.00 -31.09 4.38
C LEU A 28 4.67 -30.46 4.82
N GLU A 29 4.66 -29.14 5.02
CA GLU A 29 3.47 -28.36 5.33
C GLU A 29 2.62 -28.04 4.08
N GLY A 30 3.11 -28.39 2.88
CA GLY A 30 2.40 -28.22 1.61
C GLY A 30 2.70 -26.90 0.91
N HIS A 31 3.70 -26.14 1.35
CA HIS A 31 4.16 -24.92 0.69
C HIS A 31 5.35 -25.20 -0.24
N GLU A 32 5.56 -24.34 -1.23
CA GLU A 32 6.64 -24.49 -2.21
C GLU A 32 7.67 -23.36 -2.05
N VAL A 33 8.95 -23.72 -1.86
CA VAL A 33 10.02 -22.73 -1.90
C VAL A 33 10.49 -22.55 -3.33
N ILE A 34 10.00 -21.50 -3.99
CA ILE A 34 10.27 -21.24 -5.42
C ILE A 34 11.66 -20.66 -5.68
N SER A 35 12.27 -20.05 -4.67
CA SER A 35 13.55 -19.36 -4.80
C SER A 35 14.24 -19.29 -3.44
N GLN A 36 15.57 -19.51 -3.45
CA GLN A 36 16.42 -19.43 -2.27
C GLN A 36 17.57 -18.47 -2.55
N ARG A 37 17.86 -17.59 -1.59
CA ARG A 37 18.87 -16.54 -1.74
C ARG A 37 19.72 -16.40 -0.49
N PRO A 38 21.03 -16.10 -0.62
CA PRO A 38 21.89 -15.87 0.54
C PRO A 38 21.70 -14.48 1.16
N ASP A 39 21.15 -13.52 0.41
CA ASP A 39 20.99 -12.12 0.82
C ASP A 39 19.68 -11.50 0.31
N ALA A 40 19.33 -10.35 0.92
CA ALA A 40 18.18 -9.55 0.55
C ALA A 40 18.48 -8.53 -0.57
N THR A 41 19.66 -8.57 -1.21
CA THR A 41 20.06 -7.58 -2.20
C THR A 41 19.15 -7.64 -3.42
N GLY A 42 18.52 -6.55 -3.83
CA GLY A 42 17.56 -6.58 -4.96
C GLY A 42 16.34 -7.46 -4.69
N LEU A 43 15.91 -7.56 -3.42
CA LEU A 43 14.69 -8.26 -2.99
C LEU A 43 13.49 -7.86 -3.86
N THR A 44 13.27 -6.57 -4.07
CA THR A 44 12.17 -6.05 -4.88
C THR A 44 12.15 -6.61 -6.30
N ALA A 45 13.32 -6.75 -6.94
CA ALA A 45 13.42 -7.30 -8.29
C ALA A 45 13.15 -8.81 -8.33
N ALA A 46 13.62 -9.56 -7.32
CA ALA A 46 13.33 -10.99 -7.21
C ALA A 46 11.83 -11.22 -6.98
N VAL A 47 11.22 -10.42 -6.10
CA VAL A 47 9.79 -10.43 -5.83
C VAL A 47 8.96 -10.13 -7.08
N ALA A 48 9.35 -9.12 -7.87
CA ALA A 48 8.64 -8.76 -9.09
C ALA A 48 8.76 -9.82 -10.19
N ARG A 49 9.87 -10.56 -10.23
CA ARG A 49 10.13 -11.61 -11.23
C ARG A 49 9.46 -12.92 -10.88
N ASP A 50 9.61 -13.36 -9.63
CA ASP A 50 9.21 -14.70 -9.19
C ASP A 50 7.77 -14.72 -8.65
N GLU A 51 7.22 -13.55 -8.32
CA GLU A 51 5.89 -13.36 -7.74
C GLU A 51 5.57 -14.32 -6.58
N PRO A 52 6.41 -14.38 -5.52
CA PRO A 52 6.12 -15.20 -4.34
C PRO A 52 4.94 -14.65 -3.55
N ASP A 53 4.14 -15.57 -2.99
CA ASP A 53 3.04 -15.28 -2.07
C ASP A 53 3.54 -14.86 -0.69
N MET A 54 4.75 -15.29 -0.29
CA MET A 54 5.36 -14.91 0.99
C MET A 54 6.89 -14.82 0.86
N VAL A 55 7.49 -13.94 1.67
CA VAL A 55 8.95 -13.85 1.82
C VAL A 55 9.33 -14.23 3.26
N ILE A 56 10.29 -15.16 3.39
CA ILE A 56 10.92 -15.49 4.68
C ILE A 56 12.37 -15.03 4.63
N ILE A 57 12.78 -14.30 5.64
CA ILE A 57 14.12 -13.74 5.77
C ILE A 57 14.70 -14.24 7.09
N ASP A 58 15.62 -15.21 7.01
CA ASP A 58 16.35 -15.76 8.15
C ASP A 58 17.80 -15.26 8.11
N MET A 59 18.01 -14.07 8.67
CA MET A 59 19.32 -13.43 8.75
C MET A 59 19.45 -12.63 10.05
N ASP A 60 20.70 -12.30 10.37
CA ASP A 60 20.98 -11.37 11.46
C ASP A 60 20.38 -9.99 11.13
N LEU A 61 20.13 -9.20 12.17
CA LEU A 61 19.56 -7.83 12.16
C LEU A 61 19.43 -7.19 10.76
N PRO A 62 18.21 -6.84 10.31
CA PRO A 62 18.05 -6.19 9.02
C PRO A 62 18.76 -4.84 9.07
N ASP A 63 19.67 -4.63 8.13
CA ASP A 63 20.25 -3.31 7.95
C ASP A 63 19.20 -2.30 7.47
N ARG A 64 19.56 -1.02 7.51
CA ARG A 64 18.66 0.06 7.10
C ARG A 64 18.19 -0.13 5.66
N ASP A 65 19.06 -0.57 4.77
CA ASP A 65 18.76 -0.79 3.36
C ASP A 65 17.72 -1.92 3.18
N THR A 66 17.81 -2.98 3.98
CA THR A 66 16.85 -4.08 4.01
C THR A 66 15.48 -3.60 4.50
N LEU A 67 15.43 -2.79 5.55
CA LEU A 67 14.18 -2.20 6.04
C LEU A 67 13.55 -1.24 5.00
N GLU A 68 14.35 -0.43 4.31
CA GLU A 68 13.88 0.45 3.23
C GLU A 68 13.35 -0.37 2.04
N ASN A 69 14.03 -1.46 1.67
CA ASN A 69 13.57 -2.40 0.64
C ASN A 69 12.23 -3.06 1.03
N MET A 70 12.07 -3.49 2.29
CA MET A 70 10.82 -4.06 2.80
C MET A 70 9.68 -3.04 2.78
N SER A 71 9.93 -1.81 3.22
CA SER A 71 8.95 -0.72 3.18
C SER A 71 8.48 -0.47 1.75
N THR A 72 9.43 -0.37 0.81
CA THR A 72 9.13 -0.19 -0.62
C THR A 72 8.32 -1.36 -1.17
N LEU A 73 8.66 -2.60 -0.79
CA LEU A 73 7.92 -3.79 -1.17
C LEU A 73 6.46 -3.74 -0.70
N ASN A 74 6.25 -3.37 0.56
CA ASN A 74 4.94 -3.32 1.19
C ASN A 74 4.04 -2.22 0.61
N GLU A 75 4.64 -1.15 0.08
CA GLU A 75 3.93 -0.08 -0.60
C GLU A 75 3.45 -0.50 -2.00
N HIS A 76 4.31 -1.15 -2.79
CA HIS A 76 4.06 -1.37 -4.23
C HIS A 76 3.56 -2.78 -4.56
N ALA A 77 3.97 -3.78 -3.80
CA ALA A 77 3.67 -5.19 -4.05
C ALA A 77 3.51 -5.95 -2.71
N PRO A 78 2.52 -5.55 -1.89
CA PRO A 78 2.37 -6.02 -0.51
C PRO A 78 2.23 -7.54 -0.47
N ARG A 79 3.00 -8.17 0.41
CA ARG A 79 2.94 -9.61 0.70
C ARG A 79 3.37 -9.87 2.15
N PRO A 80 2.96 -10.99 2.76
CA PRO A 80 3.47 -11.41 4.04
C PRO A 80 5.00 -11.52 4.04
N ILE A 81 5.64 -10.89 5.03
CA ILE A 81 7.09 -10.99 5.26
C ILE A 81 7.32 -11.52 6.67
N VAL A 82 8.05 -12.62 6.79
CA VAL A 82 8.49 -13.18 8.06
C VAL A 82 9.99 -12.91 8.21
N PHE A 83 10.36 -12.22 9.28
CA PHE A 83 11.76 -12.03 9.65
C PHE A 83 12.12 -12.94 10.81
N CYS A 84 13.13 -13.78 10.64
CA CYS A 84 13.65 -14.68 11.65
C CYS A 84 15.04 -14.20 12.06
N ALA A 85 15.23 -13.92 13.35
CA ALA A 85 16.50 -13.51 13.91
C ALA A 85 17.09 -14.61 14.79
N ASN A 86 18.41 -14.77 14.69
CA ASN A 86 19.17 -15.77 15.44
C ASN A 86 19.91 -15.17 16.65
N GLU A 87 19.95 -13.84 16.76
CA GLU A 87 20.58 -13.13 17.87
C GLU A 87 19.54 -12.27 18.62
N PRO A 88 19.73 -12.03 19.94
CA PRO A 88 18.88 -11.13 20.69
C PRO A 88 18.88 -9.73 20.08
N VAL A 89 17.70 -9.27 19.68
CA VAL A 89 17.51 -7.93 19.12
C VAL A 89 16.80 -7.04 20.13
N ASP A 90 17.20 -5.77 20.17
CA ASP A 90 16.58 -4.77 21.02
C ASP A 90 15.15 -4.45 20.56
N ARG A 91 14.35 -3.93 21.49
CA ARG A 91 12.94 -3.67 21.24
C ARG A 91 12.70 -2.57 20.19
N GLU A 92 13.63 -1.63 20.01
CA GLU A 92 13.46 -0.56 19.04
C GLU A 92 13.60 -1.10 17.62
N THR A 93 14.57 -1.98 17.38
CA THR A 93 14.75 -2.62 16.07
C THR A 93 13.57 -3.52 15.69
N ILE A 94 13.03 -4.31 16.62
CA ILE A 94 11.81 -5.12 16.37
C ILE A 94 10.65 -4.19 15.98
N LYS A 95 10.48 -3.07 16.68
CA LYS A 95 9.46 -2.08 16.31
C LYS A 95 9.72 -1.50 14.93
N ALA A 96 10.95 -1.13 14.60
CA ALA A 96 11.29 -0.59 13.29
C ALA A 96 10.94 -1.57 12.16
N ALA A 97 11.24 -2.86 12.33
CA ALA A 97 10.88 -3.91 11.38
C ALA A 97 9.36 -4.04 11.19
N LEU A 98 8.59 -4.05 12.29
CA LEU A 98 7.13 -4.08 12.23
C LEU A 98 6.55 -2.83 11.53
N HIS A 99 7.12 -1.66 11.77
CA HIS A 99 6.71 -0.42 11.09
C HIS A 99 7.07 -0.42 9.60
N ALA A 100 8.15 -1.11 9.21
CA ALA A 100 8.52 -1.32 7.82
C ALA A 100 7.59 -2.31 7.07
N GLY A 101 6.62 -2.92 7.77
CA GLY A 101 5.61 -3.79 7.17
C GLY A 101 5.92 -5.29 7.29
N VAL A 102 6.87 -5.68 8.13
CA VAL A 102 7.10 -7.10 8.46
C VAL A 102 5.88 -7.65 9.19
N SER A 103 5.37 -8.80 8.72
CA SER A 103 4.15 -9.43 9.24
C SER A 103 4.40 -10.25 10.50
N ALA A 104 5.61 -10.81 10.65
CA ALA A 104 6.00 -11.52 11.85
C ALA A 104 7.51 -11.41 12.10
N TYR A 105 7.89 -11.29 13.38
CA TYR A 105 9.27 -11.34 13.83
C TYR A 105 9.45 -12.55 14.75
N VAL A 106 10.35 -13.45 14.39
CA VAL A 106 10.56 -14.73 15.07
C VAL A 106 11.97 -14.79 15.63
N MET A 107 12.06 -15.10 16.92
CA MET A 107 13.34 -15.41 17.59
C MET A 107 13.67 -16.90 17.48
N ASP A 108 14.96 -17.20 17.44
CA ASP A 108 15.57 -18.54 17.34
C ASP A 108 15.40 -19.23 15.97
N GLY A 109 15.29 -18.43 14.91
CA GLY A 109 15.17 -18.91 13.54
C GLY A 109 13.83 -19.59 13.25
N LEU A 110 13.67 -20.08 12.02
CA LEU A 110 12.48 -20.82 11.62
C LEU A 110 12.65 -22.32 11.88
N GLN A 111 12.11 -22.82 12.98
CA GLN A 111 12.19 -24.25 13.34
C GLN A 111 11.04 -25.06 12.71
N PRO A 112 11.30 -26.28 12.20
CA PRO A 112 10.30 -27.10 11.48
C PRO A 112 8.98 -27.30 12.20
N ASP A 113 9.00 -27.47 13.52
CA ASP A 113 7.83 -27.68 14.38
C ASP A 113 6.98 -26.41 14.57
N ARG A 114 7.56 -25.23 14.29
CA ARG A 114 6.91 -23.92 14.47
C ARG A 114 6.53 -23.25 13.15
N VAL A 115 7.02 -23.76 12.01
CA VAL A 115 6.81 -23.21 10.66
C VAL A 115 5.33 -22.90 10.41
N ARG A 116 4.44 -23.87 10.60
CA ARG A 116 2.99 -23.69 10.36
C ARG A 116 2.42 -22.51 11.14
N ALA A 117 2.63 -22.50 12.46
CA ALA A 117 2.07 -21.47 13.33
C ALA A 117 2.58 -20.06 12.97
N ILE A 118 3.85 -19.96 12.55
CA ILE A 118 4.46 -18.69 12.13
C ILE A 118 3.84 -18.21 10.81
N ILE A 119 3.66 -19.10 9.83
CA ILE A 119 3.03 -18.77 8.54
C ILE A 119 1.59 -18.34 8.75
N ASP A 120 0.79 -19.13 9.46
CA ASP A 120 -0.61 -18.83 9.74
C ASP A 120 -0.75 -17.44 10.38
N SER A 121 0.09 -17.16 11.38
CA SER A 121 0.10 -15.87 12.06
C SER A 121 0.54 -14.73 11.14
N ALA A 122 1.55 -14.93 10.29
CA ALA A 122 2.05 -13.92 9.39
C ALA A 122 1.04 -13.57 8.30
N VAL A 123 0.38 -14.58 7.72
CA VAL A 123 -0.69 -14.40 6.72
C VAL A 123 -1.87 -13.66 7.34
N ALA A 124 -2.35 -14.10 8.52
CA ALA A 124 -3.46 -13.44 9.19
C ALA A 124 -3.16 -11.97 9.56
N GLN A 125 -1.93 -11.70 10.02
CA GLN A 125 -1.48 -10.35 10.34
C GLN A 125 -1.41 -9.47 9.09
N PHE A 126 -0.90 -10.02 7.98
CA PHE A 126 -0.84 -9.34 6.70
C PHE A 126 -2.23 -9.00 6.16
N GLU A 127 -3.15 -9.97 6.12
CA GLU A 127 -4.53 -9.76 5.68
C GLU A 127 -5.24 -8.69 6.51
N SER A 128 -5.07 -8.74 7.84
CA SER A 128 -5.63 -7.73 8.75
C SER A 128 -5.10 -6.33 8.47
N PHE A 129 -3.78 -6.22 8.24
CA PHE A 129 -3.14 -4.94 7.92
C PHE A 129 -3.60 -4.38 6.57
N GLN A 130 -3.73 -5.25 5.56
CA GLN A 130 -4.20 -4.87 4.23
C GLN A 130 -5.68 -4.44 4.23
N ALA A 131 -6.54 -5.13 5.00
CA ALA A 131 -7.92 -4.72 5.20
C ALA A 131 -8.02 -3.31 5.82
N LEU A 132 -7.23 -3.06 6.87
CA LEU A 132 -7.18 -1.74 7.51
C LEU A 132 -6.67 -0.66 6.56
N ARG A 133 -5.63 -0.95 5.76
CA ARG A 133 -5.13 -0.01 4.74
C ARG A 133 -6.18 0.30 3.68
N ALA A 134 -6.93 -0.70 3.23
CA ALA A 134 -8.00 -0.52 2.24
C ALA A 134 -9.12 0.38 2.80
N GLU A 135 -9.57 0.12 4.03
CA GLU A 135 -10.59 0.93 4.70
C GLU A 135 -10.14 2.38 4.91
N LEU A 136 -8.88 2.58 5.31
CA LEU A 136 -8.29 3.93 5.42
C LEU A 136 -8.21 4.65 4.08
N ALA A 137 -7.84 3.95 3.01
CA ALA A 137 -7.77 4.51 1.67
C ALA A 137 -9.17 4.93 1.19
N GLU A 138 -10.17 4.06 1.33
CA GLU A 138 -11.57 4.34 0.97
C GLU A 138 -12.12 5.55 1.74
N THR A 139 -11.88 5.61 3.04
CA THR A 139 -12.32 6.72 3.89
C THR A 139 -11.67 8.05 3.48
N ARG A 140 -10.37 8.03 3.18
CA ARG A 140 -9.65 9.23 2.69
C ARG A 140 -10.21 9.70 1.36
N THR A 141 -10.41 8.79 0.42
CA THR A 141 -11.00 9.10 -0.89
C THR A 141 -12.41 9.68 -0.74
N ALA A 142 -13.26 9.12 0.12
CA ALA A 142 -14.60 9.65 0.37
C ALA A 142 -14.57 11.08 0.95
N LEU A 143 -13.62 11.37 1.84
CA LEU A 143 -13.43 12.71 2.41
C LEU A 143 -12.94 13.72 1.36
N GLU A 144 -12.00 13.32 0.51
CA GLU A 144 -11.49 14.14 -0.60
C GLU A 144 -12.59 14.42 -1.62
N ASP A 145 -13.32 13.40 -2.05
CA ASP A 145 -14.46 13.50 -2.95
C ASP A 145 -15.49 14.50 -2.42
N ARG A 146 -15.83 14.43 -1.13
CA ARG A 146 -16.74 15.38 -0.48
C ARG A 146 -16.21 16.81 -0.54
N LYS A 147 -14.92 17.04 -0.26
CA LYS A 147 -14.31 18.38 -0.33
C LYS A 147 -14.38 18.97 -1.74
N LEU A 148 -14.13 18.14 -2.76
CA LEU A 148 -14.21 18.56 -4.17
C LEU A 148 -15.65 18.95 -4.53
N ILE A 149 -16.63 18.13 -4.16
CA ILE A 149 -18.04 18.39 -4.43
C ILE A 149 -18.50 19.69 -3.75
N GLU A 150 -18.19 19.89 -2.47
CA GLU A 150 -18.54 21.12 -1.75
C GLU A 150 -17.90 22.36 -2.38
N ARG A 151 -16.62 22.26 -2.76
CA ARG A 151 -15.91 23.38 -3.40
C ARG A 151 -16.48 23.70 -4.78
N ALA A 152 -16.81 22.69 -5.58
CA ALA A 152 -17.43 22.88 -6.89
C ALA A 152 -18.82 23.51 -6.78
N LYS A 153 -19.67 23.03 -5.84
CA LYS A 153 -20.97 23.65 -5.54
C LYS A 153 -20.80 25.14 -5.20
N GLY A 154 -19.89 25.47 -4.29
CA GLY A 154 -19.63 26.85 -3.89
C GLY A 154 -19.17 27.76 -5.04
N LEU A 155 -18.43 27.22 -6.03
CA LEU A 155 -18.05 27.97 -7.23
C LEU A 155 -19.21 28.15 -8.21
N ILE A 156 -20.03 27.12 -8.42
CA ILE A 156 -21.24 27.20 -9.26
C ILE A 156 -22.22 28.22 -8.67
N MET A 157 -22.50 28.14 -7.37
CA MET A 157 -23.37 29.09 -6.67
C MET A 157 -22.92 30.54 -6.88
N LYS A 158 -21.61 30.81 -6.81
CA LYS A 158 -21.05 32.15 -7.03
C LYS A 158 -21.16 32.62 -8.48
N ARG A 159 -20.99 31.73 -9.46
CA ARG A 159 -21.01 32.07 -10.90
C ARG A 159 -22.44 32.25 -11.42
N GLU A 160 -23.33 31.33 -11.06
CA GLU A 160 -24.70 31.27 -11.59
C GLU A 160 -25.72 31.97 -10.68
N GLY A 161 -25.33 32.34 -9.46
CA GLY A 161 -26.23 32.99 -8.51
C GLY A 161 -27.33 32.06 -8.00
N CYS A 162 -27.08 30.76 -7.98
CA CYS A 162 -28.05 29.74 -7.55
C CYS A 162 -27.82 29.29 -6.09
N ASP A 163 -28.81 28.60 -5.54
CA ASP A 163 -28.69 27.94 -4.24
C ASP A 163 -27.90 26.61 -4.34
N GLU A 164 -27.68 26.00 -3.18
CA GLU A 164 -26.88 24.78 -3.07
C GLU A 164 -27.53 23.59 -3.79
N ASP A 165 -28.85 23.46 -3.69
CA ASP A 165 -29.61 22.37 -4.32
C ASP A 165 -29.51 22.44 -5.84
N ALA A 166 -29.68 23.63 -6.42
CA ALA A 166 -29.50 23.84 -7.86
C ALA A 166 -28.07 23.52 -8.30
N ALA A 167 -27.05 23.97 -7.56
CA ALA A 167 -25.65 23.67 -7.87
C ALA A 167 -25.34 22.16 -7.82
N TYR A 168 -25.91 21.45 -6.85
CA TYR A 168 -25.77 19.99 -6.77
C TYR A 168 -26.44 19.28 -7.94
N GLN A 169 -27.64 19.70 -8.35
CA GLN A 169 -28.31 19.12 -9.52
C GLN A 169 -27.52 19.34 -10.81
N VAL A 170 -26.87 20.49 -10.97
CA VAL A 170 -25.98 20.77 -12.11
C VAL A 170 -24.81 19.79 -12.14
N LEU A 171 -24.11 19.61 -11.02
CA LEU A 171 -23.01 18.63 -10.92
C LEU A 171 -23.48 17.20 -11.20
N ARG A 172 -24.61 16.82 -10.61
CA ARG A 172 -25.19 15.48 -10.75
C ARG A 172 -25.61 15.20 -12.20
N LYS A 173 -26.25 16.15 -12.86
CA LYS A 173 -26.65 16.04 -14.26
C LYS A 173 -25.42 15.88 -15.15
N SER A 174 -24.40 16.74 -14.97
CA SER A 174 -23.15 16.62 -15.71
C SER A 174 -22.44 15.28 -15.46
N ALA A 175 -22.47 14.73 -14.25
CA ALA A 175 -21.92 13.41 -13.95
C ALA A 175 -22.66 12.28 -14.67
N MET A 176 -23.99 12.35 -14.75
CA MET A 176 -24.80 11.39 -15.49
C MET A 176 -24.55 11.45 -17.00
N ASP A 177 -24.54 12.66 -17.56
CA ASP A 177 -24.34 12.87 -19.01
C ASP A 177 -22.98 12.34 -19.49
N HIS A 178 -21.96 12.35 -18.61
CA HIS A 178 -20.62 11.86 -18.91
C HIS A 178 -20.34 10.45 -18.36
N SER A 179 -21.30 9.82 -17.66
CA SER A 179 -21.11 8.52 -16.98
C SER A 179 -19.87 8.46 -16.07
N GLU A 180 -19.60 9.56 -15.36
CA GLU A 180 -18.44 9.69 -14.48
C GLU A 180 -18.86 9.88 -13.01
N ARG A 181 -17.91 9.67 -12.09
CA ARG A 181 -18.13 9.94 -10.67
C ARG A 181 -18.30 11.44 -10.43
N LEU A 182 -19.18 11.79 -9.49
CA LEU A 182 -19.49 13.17 -9.14
C LEU A 182 -18.25 13.99 -8.75
N SER A 183 -17.28 13.38 -8.07
CA SER A 183 -16.03 14.02 -7.68
C SER A 183 -15.12 14.38 -8.87
N VAL A 184 -15.13 13.57 -9.94
CA VAL A 184 -14.36 13.85 -11.17
C VAL A 184 -14.93 15.08 -11.88
N ILE A 185 -16.26 15.16 -12.00
CA ILE A 185 -16.92 16.34 -12.55
C ILE A 185 -16.69 17.56 -11.67
N ALA A 186 -16.78 17.41 -10.36
CA ALA A 186 -16.50 18.49 -9.42
C ALA A 186 -15.09 19.06 -9.61
N GLN A 187 -14.08 18.19 -9.79
CA GLN A 187 -12.71 18.61 -10.09
C GLN A 187 -12.63 19.38 -11.42
N ARG A 188 -13.22 18.85 -12.50
CA ARG A 188 -13.24 19.54 -13.81
C ARG A 188 -13.88 20.92 -13.72
N VAL A 189 -14.98 21.04 -12.99
CA VAL A 189 -15.65 22.32 -12.75
C VAL A 189 -14.74 23.28 -12.00
N ILE A 190 -14.02 22.82 -10.97
CA ILE A 190 -13.04 23.63 -10.25
C ILE A 190 -11.94 24.13 -11.19
N ASP A 191 -11.41 23.27 -12.05
CA ASP A 191 -10.32 23.61 -12.97
C ASP A 191 -10.77 24.67 -14.01
N ILE A 192 -11.91 24.45 -14.66
CA ILE A 192 -12.48 25.39 -15.66
C ILE A 192 -12.78 26.76 -15.02
N LEU A 193 -13.36 26.76 -13.81
CA LEU A 193 -13.74 27.99 -13.13
C LEU A 193 -12.53 28.75 -12.55
N ALA A 194 -11.46 28.05 -12.19
CA ALA A 194 -10.19 28.66 -11.81
C ALA A 194 -9.53 29.37 -13.01
N ASP A 195 -9.57 28.75 -14.20
CA ASP A 195 -9.01 29.31 -15.43
C ASP A 195 -9.79 30.53 -15.94
N ASP A 196 -11.13 30.49 -15.87
CA ASP A 196 -11.99 31.63 -16.23
C ASP A 196 -11.73 32.84 -15.30
N ALA A 197 -11.50 32.61 -14.01
CA ALA A 197 -11.13 33.66 -13.06
C ALA A 197 -9.76 34.28 -13.37
N GLY A 198 -8.79 33.45 -13.80
CA GLY A 198 -7.45 33.91 -14.23
C GLY A 198 -7.50 34.79 -15.47
N ARG A 199 -8.29 34.42 -16.49
CA ARG A 199 -8.46 35.22 -17.73
C ARG A 199 -9.14 36.57 -17.48
N THR A 200 -10.16 36.58 -16.61
CA THR A 200 -10.90 37.81 -16.25
C THR A 200 -10.03 38.79 -15.46
N ALA A 201 -9.14 38.29 -14.60
CA ALA A 201 -8.19 39.12 -13.84
C ALA A 201 -7.10 39.76 -14.72
N ILE A 202 -6.61 39.05 -15.74
CA ILE A 202 -5.61 39.59 -16.69
C ILE A 202 -6.22 40.68 -17.59
N ALA A 203 -7.44 40.47 -18.09
CA ALA A 203 -8.16 41.46 -18.88
C ALA A 203 -8.42 42.76 -18.08
N SER A 204 -8.79 42.64 -16.81
CA SER A 204 -9.05 43.78 -15.91
C SER A 204 -7.78 44.58 -15.56
N ARG A 205 -6.60 43.95 -15.61
CA ARG A 205 -5.30 44.58 -15.31
C ARG A 205 -4.75 45.36 -16.52
N ASN A 206 -4.98 44.85 -17.73
CA ASN A 206 -4.56 45.52 -18.97
C ASN A 206 -5.39 46.78 -19.27
N LEU A 207 -6.68 46.82 -18.88
CA LEU A 207 -7.47 48.06 -18.98
C LEU A 207 -7.02 49.16 -18.01
N LYS A 208 -6.35 48.82 -16.89
CA LYS A 208 -5.84 49.81 -15.92
C LYS A 208 -4.42 50.32 -16.24
N GLN A 209 -3.69 49.70 -17.17
CA GLN A 209 -2.36 50.17 -17.62
C GLN A 209 -2.39 50.94 -18.94
N ALA A 210 -3.55 50.99 -19.61
CA ALA A 210 -3.78 51.74 -20.85
C ALA A 210 -4.50 53.09 -20.62
N SER A 211 -4.58 53.56 -19.38
CA SER A 211 -5.03 54.89 -18.98
C SER A 211 -3.95 55.56 -18.14
#